data_AF-A0A953RNT5-F1
#
_entry.id   AF-A0A953RNT5-F1
#
_cell.length_a   1.000
_cell.length_b   1.000
_cell.length_c   1.000
_cell.angle_alpha   90.00
_cell.angle_beta   90.00
_cell.angle_gamma   90.00
#
_symmetry.space_group_name_H-M   'P 1'
#
loop_
_entity.id
_entity.type
_entity.pdbx_description
1 polymer ?
#
loop_
_entity_poly.entity_id
_entity_poly.type
_entity_poly.pdbx_seq_one_letter_code
_entity_poly.pdbx_strand_id
1 'polypeptide(L)'
;MALSSKTAGVVLLSGMLVCLVAQPLEAAELKKETAAAFDRYIGASEGRIKSELHNGLFLFIDELPETRRVKAYAQLHLGQVLVKQVSTKEVGHSIEVPHGLIHDWVGLLFIPNSSLAQTLAVVQDYDNHQNIYKPEIRHSKLLNRNGD
;
A
#
# COMPACT_ATOMS: atom_id res chain seq x y z
N MET A 1 -48.27 75.60 6.34
CA MET A 1 -47.64 74.52 7.13
C MET A 1 -46.84 73.68 6.14
N ALA A 2 -45.51 73.66 6.30
CA ALA A 2 -44.54 73.39 5.24
C ALA A 2 -44.11 71.92 5.11
N LEU A 3 -43.75 71.52 3.89
CA LEU A 3 -42.91 70.36 3.57
C LEU A 3 -41.45 70.61 4.00
N SER A 4 -40.70 69.58 4.45
CA SER A 4 -39.35 69.24 3.96
C SER A 4 -38.69 67.99 4.62
N SER A 5 -38.26 67.06 3.75
CA SER A 5 -37.11 66.12 3.67
C SER A 5 -36.30 65.49 4.85
N LYS A 6 -36.21 64.14 4.76
CA LYS A 6 -35.05 63.18 4.69
C LYS A 6 -33.98 63.04 5.81
N THR A 7 -33.75 61.79 6.27
CA THR A 7 -32.51 60.93 6.26
C THR A 7 -32.73 59.69 7.18
N ALA A 8 -32.75 58.44 6.69
CA ALA A 8 -31.66 57.45 6.51
C ALA A 8 -31.10 56.78 7.80
N GLY A 9 -31.12 55.44 7.87
CA GLY A 9 -30.38 54.64 8.88
C GLY A 9 -30.94 53.23 9.14
N VAL A 10 -30.62 52.19 8.33
CA VAL A 10 -29.86 50.94 8.62
C VAL A 10 -30.21 50.25 9.97
N VAL A 11 -30.39 48.94 10.20
CA VAL A 11 -29.63 47.71 9.91
C VAL A 11 -30.51 46.54 10.49
N LEU A 12 -30.68 45.32 9.96
CA LEU A 12 -29.78 44.15 10.00
C LEU A 12 -30.47 42.97 9.30
N LEU A 13 -30.00 42.60 8.10
CA LEU A 13 -30.09 41.21 7.66
C LEU A 13 -28.97 40.44 8.35
N SER A 14 -29.32 39.51 9.24
CA SER A 14 -28.40 38.56 9.85
C SER A 14 -27.93 37.54 8.81
N GLY A 15 -26.91 37.90 8.03
CA GLY A 15 -26.14 36.96 7.22
C GLY A 15 -25.13 36.24 8.11
N MET A 16 -25.49 35.06 8.63
CA MET A 16 -24.54 34.20 9.32
C MET A 16 -23.59 33.58 8.28
N LEU A 17 -22.49 34.28 8.01
CA LEU A 17 -21.37 33.73 7.25
C LEU A 17 -20.69 32.67 8.13
N VAL A 18 -21.13 31.42 7.97
CA VAL A 18 -20.39 30.27 8.49
C VAL A 18 -19.13 30.16 7.66
N CYS A 19 -18.04 30.77 8.14
CA CYS A 19 -16.70 30.49 7.64
C CYS A 19 -16.39 29.03 7.98
N LEU A 20 -16.60 28.14 7.00
CA LEU A 20 -16.10 26.79 7.04
C LEU A 20 -14.57 26.88 7.01
N VAL A 21 -13.95 26.95 8.20
CA VAL A 21 -12.49 26.90 8.32
C VAL A 21 -12.09 25.49 7.89
N ALA A 22 -11.70 25.34 6.63
CA ALA A 22 -11.08 24.11 6.16
C ALA A 22 -9.78 23.95 6.97
N GLN A 23 -9.80 23.07 7.96
CA GLN A 23 -8.57 22.75 8.69
C GLN A 23 -7.60 22.15 7.67
N PRO A 24 -6.37 22.67 7.57
CA PRO A 24 -5.37 22.05 6.72
C PRO A 24 -5.19 20.61 7.20
N LEU A 25 -5.57 19.66 6.34
CA LEU A 25 -5.29 18.26 6.57
C LEU A 25 -3.78 18.09 6.31
N GLU A 26 -2.98 18.22 7.36
CA GLU A 26 -1.55 17.95 7.31
C GLU A 26 -1.37 16.46 6.97
N ALA A 27 -0.95 16.19 5.73
CA ALA A 27 -0.49 14.86 5.37
C ALA A 27 0.76 14.55 6.22
N ALA A 28 0.87 13.31 6.70
CA ALA A 28 2.05 12.89 7.46
C ALA A 28 3.31 13.08 6.59
N GLU A 29 4.19 13.98 7.01
CA GLU A 29 5.45 14.23 6.32
C GLU A 29 6.45 13.12 6.66
N LEU A 30 7.01 12.46 5.64
CA LEU A 30 8.02 11.44 5.81
C LEU A 30 9.28 12.03 6.46
N LYS A 31 9.58 11.61 7.70
CA LYS A 31 10.77 12.04 8.43
C LYS A 31 12.01 11.26 7.99
N LYS A 32 13.18 11.87 8.13
CA LYS A 32 14.46 11.26 7.72
C LYS A 32 14.73 9.98 8.50
N GLU A 33 14.41 9.95 9.80
CA GLU A 33 14.56 8.76 10.63
C GLU A 33 13.64 7.62 10.20
N THR A 34 12.42 7.93 9.74
CA THR A 34 11.47 6.93 9.20
C THR A 34 12.00 6.33 7.91
N ALA A 35 12.48 7.16 6.99
CA ALA A 35 13.07 6.70 5.73
C ALA A 35 14.31 5.82 5.97
N ALA A 36 15.22 6.25 6.85
CA ALA A 36 16.40 5.46 7.20
C ALA A 36 16.03 4.12 7.86
N ALA A 37 14.99 4.08 8.69
CA ALA A 37 14.50 2.83 9.28
C ALA A 37 13.88 1.89 8.24
N PHE A 38 13.15 2.43 7.27
CA PHE A 38 12.63 1.67 6.15
C PHE A 38 13.75 1.07 5.29
N ASP A 39 14.77 1.86 4.95
CA ASP A 39 15.92 1.37 4.16
C ASP A 39 16.65 0.21 4.86
N ARG A 40 16.86 0.31 6.18
CA ARG A 40 17.41 -0.81 6.98
C ARG A 40 16.51 -2.04 6.91
N TYR A 41 15.20 -1.85 7.04
CA TYR A 41 14.22 -2.94 6.97
C TYR A 41 14.28 -3.65 5.61
N ILE A 42 14.37 -2.90 4.52
CA ILE A 42 14.50 -3.45 3.16
C ILE A 42 15.80 -4.24 3.05
N GLY A 43 16.93 -3.69 3.44
CA GLY A 43 18.22 -4.40 3.38
C GLY A 43 18.22 -5.71 4.17
N ALA A 44 17.63 -5.72 5.38
CA ALA A 44 17.48 -6.94 6.17
C ALA A 44 16.51 -7.94 5.51
N SER A 45 15.45 -7.47 4.86
CA SER A 45 14.47 -8.29 4.17
C SER A 45 15.07 -8.94 2.92
N GLU A 46 15.84 -8.21 2.13
CA GLU A 46 16.57 -8.72 0.98
C GLU A 46 17.62 -9.77 1.41
N GLY A 47 18.34 -9.53 2.51
CA GLY A 47 19.27 -10.49 3.08
C GLY A 47 18.58 -11.80 3.47
N ARG A 48 17.40 -11.72 4.10
CA ARG A 48 16.56 -12.88 4.43
C ARG A 48 16.10 -13.61 3.16
N ILE A 49 15.52 -12.91 2.19
CA ILE A 49 15.05 -13.50 0.92
C ILE A 49 16.19 -14.24 0.20
N LYS A 50 17.37 -13.64 0.14
CA LYS A 50 18.56 -14.27 -0.46
C LYS A 50 18.96 -15.56 0.26
N SER A 51 18.86 -15.59 1.59
CA SER A 51 19.10 -16.79 2.39
C SER A 51 18.05 -17.88 2.12
N GLU A 52 16.77 -17.51 2.08
CA GLU A 52 15.65 -18.42 1.80
C GLU A 52 15.79 -19.09 0.42
N LEU A 53 16.21 -18.34 -0.60
CA LEU A 53 16.49 -18.88 -1.95
C LEU A 53 17.56 -19.98 -1.94
N HIS A 54 18.52 -19.94 -1.03
CA HIS A 54 19.54 -20.98 -0.90
C HIS A 54 19.07 -22.21 -0.11
N ASN A 55 18.01 -22.10 0.68
CA ASN A 55 17.53 -23.15 1.57
C ASN A 55 16.59 -24.17 0.89
N GLY A 56 16.23 -23.95 -0.37
CA GLY A 56 15.57 -24.93 -1.24
C GLY A 56 14.04 -25.05 -1.11
N LEU A 57 13.42 -24.42 -0.12
CA LEU A 57 11.96 -24.30 -0.01
C LEU A 57 11.54 -22.90 -0.45
N PHE A 58 10.89 -22.80 -1.61
CA PHE A 58 10.50 -21.52 -2.20
C PHE A 58 9.14 -21.02 -1.71
N LEU A 59 8.12 -21.90 -1.64
CA LEU A 59 6.79 -21.51 -1.19
C LEU A 59 6.67 -21.70 0.31
N PHE A 60 6.13 -20.70 1.02
CA PHE A 60 5.95 -20.80 2.47
C PHE A 60 5.02 -21.97 2.90
N ILE A 61 4.20 -22.49 1.98
CA ILE A 61 3.35 -23.65 2.24
C ILE A 61 4.14 -24.97 2.22
N ASP A 62 5.33 -25.00 1.64
CA ASP A 62 6.17 -26.20 1.55
C ASP A 62 6.81 -26.54 2.91
N GLU A 63 7.02 -25.52 3.75
CA GLU A 63 7.45 -25.63 5.14
C GLU A 63 6.40 -26.27 6.07
N LEU A 64 5.13 -26.33 5.63
CA LEU A 64 4.05 -26.84 6.45
C LEU A 64 4.14 -28.37 6.62
N PRO A 65 3.68 -28.91 7.77
CA PRO A 65 3.47 -30.35 7.91
C PRO A 65 2.57 -30.89 6.79
N GLU A 66 2.84 -32.10 6.33
CA GLU A 66 2.25 -32.70 5.13
C GLU A 66 0.72 -32.52 5.03
N THR A 67 -0.01 -32.81 6.11
CA THR A 67 -1.47 -32.69 6.14
C THR A 67 -1.97 -31.26 5.92
N ARG A 68 -1.22 -30.25 6.38
CA ARG A 68 -1.54 -28.83 6.16
C ARG A 68 -1.08 -28.37 4.78
N ARG A 69 0.07 -28.85 4.30
CA ARG A 69 0.58 -28.56 2.96
C ARG A 69 -0.41 -29.03 1.88
N VAL A 70 -0.89 -30.28 1.97
CA VAL A 70 -1.89 -30.83 1.02
C VAL A 70 -3.16 -29.97 0.99
N LYS A 71 -3.65 -29.54 2.16
CA LYS A 71 -4.81 -28.65 2.25
C LYS A 71 -4.54 -27.28 1.61
N ALA A 72 -3.38 -26.69 1.86
CA ALA A 72 -2.99 -25.41 1.27
C ALA A 72 -2.93 -25.49 -0.26
N TYR A 73 -2.33 -26.54 -0.81
CA TYR A 73 -2.35 -26.77 -2.26
C TYR A 73 -3.76 -26.95 -2.81
N ALA A 74 -4.64 -27.69 -2.13
CA ALA A 74 -6.04 -27.83 -2.55
C ALA A 74 -6.77 -26.47 -2.56
N GLN A 75 -6.54 -25.62 -1.56
CA GLN A 75 -7.09 -24.26 -1.51
C GLN A 75 -6.63 -23.40 -2.69
N LEU A 76 -5.34 -23.46 -3.03
CA LEU A 76 -4.80 -22.74 -4.19
C LEU A 76 -5.43 -23.20 -5.50
N HIS A 77 -5.59 -24.51 -5.71
CA HIS A 77 -6.25 -25.04 -6.91
C HIS A 77 -7.73 -24.63 -7.02
N LEU A 78 -8.39 -24.32 -5.90
CA LEU A 78 -9.73 -23.76 -5.84
C LEU A 78 -9.76 -22.23 -6.03
N GLY A 79 -8.62 -21.60 -6.32
CA GLY A 79 -8.49 -20.17 -6.57
C GLY A 79 -8.39 -19.31 -5.31
N GLN A 80 -8.15 -19.91 -4.13
CA GLN A 80 -7.93 -19.13 -2.91
C GLN A 80 -6.56 -18.44 -2.95
N VAL A 81 -6.48 -17.27 -2.32
CA VAL A 81 -5.23 -16.58 -2.05
C VAL A 81 -4.82 -16.84 -0.61
N LEU A 82 -3.61 -17.37 -0.41
CA LEU A 82 -3.05 -17.61 0.90
C LEU A 82 -2.07 -16.48 1.24
N VAL A 83 -2.16 -15.93 2.44
CA VAL A 83 -1.29 -14.83 2.90
C VAL A 83 -0.65 -15.22 4.22
N LYS A 84 0.65 -14.96 4.35
CA LYS A 84 1.42 -15.12 5.59
C LYS A 84 2.03 -13.77 5.94
N GLN A 85 1.82 -13.32 7.17
CA GLN A 85 2.54 -12.15 7.67
C GLN A 85 4.02 -12.50 7.79
N VAL A 86 4.87 -11.59 7.33
CA VAL A 86 6.31 -11.67 7.49
C VAL A 86 6.74 -10.53 8.41
N SER A 87 7.79 -10.75 9.18
CA SER A 87 8.37 -9.73 10.02
C SER A 87 9.87 -9.91 10.01
N THR A 88 10.54 -9.09 9.21
CA THR A 88 11.99 -9.03 9.21
C THR A 88 12.49 -8.46 10.54
N LYS A 89 13.50 -9.14 11.09
CA LYS A 89 14.14 -8.80 12.36
C LYS A 89 15.61 -8.51 12.14
N GLU A 90 16.15 -7.58 12.90
CA GLU A 90 17.58 -7.30 12.98
C GLU A 90 18.12 -7.88 14.29
N VAL A 91 19.08 -8.78 14.20
CA VAL A 91 19.69 -9.46 15.37
C VAL A 91 18.61 -10.03 16.33
N GLY A 92 17.56 -10.63 15.78
CA GLY A 92 16.47 -11.25 16.54
C GLY A 92 15.40 -10.29 17.10
N HIS A 93 15.54 -8.98 16.89
CA HIS A 93 14.62 -7.95 17.39
C HIS A 93 13.85 -7.28 16.25
N SER A 94 12.64 -6.79 16.54
CA SER A 94 11.90 -5.96 15.59
C SER A 94 12.65 -4.67 15.32
N ILE A 95 12.67 -4.23 14.07
CA ILE A 95 13.27 -2.96 13.68
C ILE A 95 12.30 -1.84 14.05
N GLU A 96 12.74 -0.90 14.89
CA GLU A 96 11.93 0.28 15.19
C GLU A 96 11.87 1.22 13.99
N VAL A 97 10.65 1.71 13.71
CA VAL A 97 10.36 2.65 12.63
C VAL A 97 9.68 3.88 13.24
N PRO A 98 10.45 4.90 13.65
CA PRO A 98 9.89 6.11 14.23
C PRO A 98 8.88 6.75 13.28
N HIS A 99 7.72 7.14 13.80
CA HIS A 99 6.64 7.78 13.03
C HIS A 99 6.12 6.96 11.83
N GLY A 100 6.37 5.65 11.78
CA GLY A 100 5.95 4.78 10.70
C GLY A 100 5.58 3.38 11.14
N LEU A 101 4.93 2.65 10.25
CA LEU A 101 4.58 1.24 10.43
C LEU A 101 4.99 0.49 9.17
N ILE A 102 5.51 -0.72 9.34
CA ILE A 102 5.79 -1.63 8.23
C ILE A 102 4.91 -2.85 8.37
N HIS A 103 4.09 -3.08 7.35
CA HIS A 103 3.26 -4.27 7.19
C HIS A 103 3.86 -5.12 6.08
N ASP A 104 4.53 -6.21 6.45
CA ASP A 104 5.16 -7.13 5.51
C ASP A 104 4.37 -8.44 5.44
N TRP A 105 4.13 -8.90 4.21
CA TRP A 105 3.30 -10.06 3.91
C TRP A 105 3.83 -10.76 2.67
N VAL A 106 3.76 -12.09 2.67
CA VAL A 106 3.93 -12.90 1.46
C VAL A 106 2.58 -13.48 1.07
N GLY A 107 2.21 -13.31 -0.20
CA GLY A 107 1.00 -13.86 -0.80
C GLY A 107 1.31 -14.99 -1.77
N LEU A 108 0.42 -15.98 -1.84
CA LEU A 108 0.50 -17.09 -2.78
C LEU A 108 -0.87 -17.34 -3.39
N LEU A 109 -0.92 -17.46 -4.72
CA LEU A 109 -2.10 -17.79 -5.49
C LEU A 109 -1.71 -18.65 -6.70
N PHE A 110 -2.65 -19.45 -7.21
CA PHE A 110 -2.47 -20.25 -8.41
C PHE A 110 -3.29 -19.67 -9.57
N ILE A 111 -2.64 -19.43 -10.71
CA ILE A 111 -3.30 -18.92 -11.93
C ILE A 111 -3.41 -20.07 -12.93
N PRO A 112 -4.61 -20.66 -13.12
CA PRO A 112 -4.77 -21.74 -14.09
C PRO A 112 -4.67 -21.19 -15.53
N ASN A 113 -4.30 -22.06 -16.46
CA ASN A 113 -4.30 -21.79 -17.90
C ASN A 113 -3.47 -20.57 -18.35
N SER A 114 -2.44 -20.20 -17.57
CA SER A 114 -1.56 -19.07 -17.87
C SER A 114 -0.10 -19.48 -17.74
N SER A 115 0.73 -18.99 -18.65
CA SER A 115 2.18 -19.11 -18.56
C SER A 115 2.78 -17.99 -17.71
N LEU A 116 4.00 -18.19 -17.21
CA LEU A 116 4.75 -17.16 -16.50
C LEU A 116 4.88 -15.88 -17.35
N ALA A 117 5.16 -16.01 -18.64
CA ALA A 117 5.30 -14.87 -19.55
C ALA A 117 4.00 -14.05 -19.65
N GLN A 118 2.85 -14.72 -19.75
CA GLN A 118 1.54 -14.05 -19.77
C GLN A 118 1.26 -13.35 -18.44
N THR A 119 1.59 -13.99 -17.31
CA THR A 119 1.45 -13.38 -15.99
C THR A 119 2.33 -12.14 -15.82
N LEU A 120 3.61 -12.23 -16.20
CA LEU A 120 4.55 -11.11 -16.13
C LEU A 120 4.14 -9.95 -17.05
N ALA A 121 3.60 -10.25 -18.23
CA ALA A 121 3.07 -9.23 -19.14
C ALA A 121 1.95 -8.39 -18.52
N VAL A 122 1.19 -8.93 -17.56
CA VAL A 122 0.17 -8.16 -16.82
C VAL A 122 0.80 -7.45 -15.60
N VAL A 123 1.55 -8.18 -14.78
CA VAL A 123 2.11 -7.65 -13.52
C VAL A 123 3.09 -6.50 -13.78
N GLN A 124 3.84 -6.55 -14.88
CA GLN A 124 4.84 -5.54 -15.22
C GLN A 124 4.34 -4.45 -16.19
N ASP A 125 3.06 -4.47 -16.59
CA ASP A 125 2.45 -3.42 -17.42
C ASP A 125 2.08 -2.17 -16.60
N TYR A 126 3.07 -1.60 -15.93
CA TYR A 126 2.92 -0.52 -14.95
C TYR A 126 2.19 0.71 -15.50
N ASP A 127 2.39 1.05 -16.78
CA ASP A 127 1.69 2.19 -17.41
C ASP A 127 0.19 1.95 -17.54
N ASN A 128 -0.23 0.69 -17.71
CA ASN A 128 -1.63 0.32 -17.93
C ASN A 128 -2.33 -0.18 -16.67
N HIS A 129 -1.64 -0.28 -15.53
CA HIS A 129 -2.22 -0.71 -14.24
C HIS A 129 -3.48 0.08 -13.87
N GLN A 130 -3.53 1.37 -14.18
CA GLN A 130 -4.71 2.22 -13.98
C GLN A 130 -5.95 1.75 -14.73
N ASN A 131 -5.82 0.96 -15.80
CA ASN A 131 -6.95 0.38 -16.53
C ASN A 131 -7.23 -1.05 -16.08
N ILE A 132 -6.20 -1.82 -15.74
CA ILE A 132 -6.30 -3.22 -15.32
C ILE A 132 -6.91 -3.33 -13.92
N TYR A 133 -6.50 -2.47 -12.99
CA TYR A 133 -6.85 -2.54 -11.55
C TYR A 133 -7.81 -1.43 -11.12
N LYS A 134 -8.77 -1.08 -11.97
CA LYS A 134 -9.85 -0.16 -11.59
C LYS A 134 -10.82 -0.86 -10.62
N PRO A 135 -11.39 -0.12 -9.64
CA PRO A 135 -11.20 1.31 -9.38
C PRO A 135 -10.02 1.65 -8.45
N GLU A 136 -9.30 0.65 -7.93
CA GLU A 136 -8.31 0.81 -6.87
C GLU A 136 -7.11 1.65 -7.31
N ILE A 137 -6.66 1.51 -8.55
CA ILE A 137 -5.58 2.32 -9.13
C ILE A 137 -6.17 3.46 -9.95
N ARG A 138 -5.97 4.69 -9.46
CA ARG A 138 -6.48 5.91 -10.11
C ARG A 138 -5.64 6.39 -11.29
N HIS A 139 -4.33 6.28 -11.19
CA HIS A 139 -3.37 6.68 -12.22
C HIS A 139 -2.08 5.87 -12.04
N SER A 140 -1.44 5.49 -13.14
CA SER A 140 -0.19 4.73 -13.12
C SER A 140 0.71 5.19 -14.26
N LYS A 141 2.01 5.24 -14.00
CA LYS A 141 3.03 5.60 -14.98
C LYS A 141 4.38 4.97 -14.60
N LEU A 142 5.02 4.32 -15.56
CA LEU A 142 6.40 3.89 -15.47
C LEU A 142 7.32 5.11 -15.58
N LEU A 143 8.11 5.35 -14.53
CA LEU A 143 9.04 6.49 -14.50
C LEU A 143 10.44 6.11 -14.97
N ASN A 144 10.89 4.91 -14.60
CA ASN A 144 12.18 4.36 -14.98
C ASN A 144 12.12 2.82 -14.90
N ARG A 145 13.00 2.14 -15.64
CA ARG A 145 13.18 0.69 -15.59
C ARG A 145 14.68 0.37 -15.63
N ASN A 146 15.16 -0.29 -14.59
CA ASN A 146 16.52 -0.83 -14.51
C ASN A 146 16.41 -2.35 -14.32
N GLY A 147 16.66 -3.13 -15.37
CA GLY A 147 16.44 -4.58 -15.39
C GLY A 147 15.19 -4.99 -16.18
N ASP A 148 14.84 -6.28 -16.10
CA ASP A 148 13.63 -6.88 -16.69
C ASP A 148 12.41 -6.78 -15.76
#